data_AF-A0A6N9I3M5-F1
#
_entry.id   AF-A0A6N9I3M5-F1
#
_cell.length_a   1.000
_cell.length_b   1.000
_cell.length_c   1.000
_cell.angle_alpha   90.00
_cell.angle_beta   90.00
_cell.angle_gamma   90.00
#
_symmetry.space_group_name_H-M   'P 1'
#
loop_
_entity.id
_entity.type
_entity.pdbx_description
1 polymer ?
#
loop_
_entity_poly.entity_id
_entity_poly.type
_entity_poly.pdbx_seq_one_letter_code
_entity_poly.pdbx_strand_id
1 'polypeptide(L)'
;MKKCANCGHLNPDSAKFCQKCGTPLTSNPHSDSRSNNDQNNAKVVRKHHGCLWLVLIMIILLLVSGLGYWLYDTGRINIGGMNTESKSPHHDSEASSLKKENERLKKTKESVANTKSTNLSSSTNSSSSATASTQTSSNDVTPLSSSQKSAISSAFTSWAAHRAQMGNMAVSDWYFDHGSAGDSDWVAMTSDGKVLVQDNGNPGSANYKIQAIGGVVFYSAKDGTTGLDSGLNSGSNADGYSTNMSFSKPISKYLLANNGVVYELKISAGTSASPTTGFTNGEGAGDGNQTFQVSQDSAAQNELKQLISQNK
;
A
#
# COMPACT_ATOMS: atom_id res chain seq x y z
N MET A 1 9.08 35.25 15.53
CA MET A 1 8.19 34.45 14.65
C MET A 1 9.04 33.74 13.61
N LYS A 2 8.73 32.48 13.28
CA LYS A 2 9.49 31.69 12.30
C LYS A 2 8.66 31.35 11.07
N LYS A 3 9.25 31.59 9.90
CA LYS A 3 8.64 31.33 8.60
C LYS A 3 8.84 29.87 8.23
N CYS A 4 7.75 29.19 7.85
CA CYS A 4 7.84 27.82 7.35
C CYS A 4 8.56 27.79 6.01
N ALA A 5 9.60 26.96 5.89
CA ALA A 5 10.34 26.78 4.63
C ALA A 5 9.50 26.12 3.52
N ASN A 6 8.48 25.33 3.88
CA ASN A 6 7.65 24.62 2.92
C ASN A 6 6.50 25.47 2.36
N CYS A 7 5.70 26.13 3.21
CA CYS A 7 4.52 26.89 2.75
C CYS A 7 4.60 28.41 2.95
N GLY A 8 5.67 28.92 3.57
CA GLY A 8 5.89 30.35 3.80
C GLY A 8 5.06 30.97 4.93
N HIS A 9 4.23 30.22 5.64
CA HIS A 9 3.42 30.73 6.75
C HIS A 9 4.29 31.15 7.95
N LEU A 10 3.94 32.26 8.60
CA LEU A 10 4.60 32.77 9.81
C LEU A 10 4.00 32.09 11.03
N ASN A 11 4.82 31.41 11.82
CA ASN A 11 4.42 30.67 13.01
C ASN A 11 5.05 31.31 14.26
N PRO A 12 4.45 31.17 15.44
CA PRO A 12 5.08 31.57 16.69
C PRO A 12 6.39 30.80 16.92
N ASP A 13 7.36 31.40 17.63
CA ASP A 13 8.71 30.82 17.78
C ASP A 13 8.71 29.48 18.53
N SER A 14 7.73 29.27 19.41
CA SER A 14 7.50 28.02 20.14
C SER A 14 6.87 26.90 19.30
N ALA A 15 6.37 27.17 18.08
CA ALA A 15 5.66 26.18 17.27
C ALA A 15 6.60 25.06 16.79
N LYS A 16 6.42 23.81 17.22
CA LYS A 16 7.26 22.69 16.74
C LYS A 16 6.95 22.32 15.27
N PHE A 17 5.75 22.63 14.81
CA PHE A 17 5.25 22.35 13.46
C PHE A 17 4.52 23.57 12.88
N CYS A 18 4.48 23.67 11.56
CA CYS A 18 3.74 24.74 10.89
C CYS A 18 2.23 24.57 11.08
N GLN A 19 1.57 25.58 11.62
CA GLN A 19 0.12 25.57 11.86
C GLN A 19 -0.72 25.51 10.58
N LYS A 20 -0.13 25.83 9.42
CA LYS A 20 -0.82 25.82 8.12
C LYS A 20 -0.61 24.51 7.34
N CYS A 21 0.61 23.96 7.32
CA CYS A 21 0.96 22.83 6.46
C CYS A 21 1.62 21.65 7.21
N GLY A 22 1.71 21.71 8.54
CA GLY A 22 2.24 20.62 9.37
C GLY A 22 3.75 20.40 9.33
N THR A 23 4.48 21.06 8.42
CA THR A 23 5.94 20.87 8.28
C THR A 23 6.67 21.19 9.58
N PRO A 24 7.56 20.31 10.08
CA PRO A 24 8.32 20.56 11.30
C PRO A 24 9.19 21.82 11.16
N LEU A 25 9.19 22.63 12.20
CA LEU A 25 9.96 23.87 12.29
C LEU A 25 11.14 23.62 13.22
N THR A 26 12.19 22.98 12.69
CA THR A 26 13.41 22.66 13.44
C THR A 26 14.03 23.95 13.98
N SER A 27 14.14 24.05 15.30
CA SER A 27 14.89 25.12 15.97
C SER A 27 16.35 24.69 16.02
N ASN A 28 17.20 25.26 15.17
CA ASN A 28 18.64 25.12 15.31
C ASN A 28 19.23 26.45 15.79
N PRO A 29 19.61 26.60 17.07
CA PRO A 29 20.63 27.56 17.46
C PRO A 29 22.01 26.91 17.21
N HIS A 30 22.75 27.51 16.28
CA HIS A 30 24.09 27.11 15.89
C HIS A 30 25.10 27.86 16.77
N SER A 31 25.88 27.13 17.58
CA SER A 31 27.23 27.44 18.16
C SER A 31 27.39 26.60 19.44
N ASP A 32 28.37 25.72 19.63
CA ASP A 32 29.80 25.99 19.56
C ASP A 32 30.67 24.74 19.33
N SER A 33 31.90 25.03 18.89
CA SER A 33 33.03 24.12 18.69
C SER A 33 33.75 23.73 19.99
N ARG A 34 34.37 22.53 20.01
CA ARG A 34 35.70 22.13 20.57
C ARG A 34 35.64 20.69 21.12
N SER A 35 36.36 19.74 20.52
CA SER A 35 37.72 19.31 20.90
C SER A 35 37.80 18.81 22.35
N ASN A 36 37.84 17.49 22.56
CA ASN A 36 39.10 16.80 22.84
C ASN A 36 38.94 15.29 22.98
N ASN A 37 40.05 14.67 22.58
CA ASN A 37 40.50 13.31 22.79
C ASN A 37 40.33 12.87 24.26
N ASP A 38 39.85 11.65 24.49
CA ASP A 38 40.44 10.82 25.54
C ASP A 38 40.23 9.33 25.28
N GLN A 39 41.37 8.64 25.27
CA GLN A 39 41.46 7.19 25.26
C GLN A 39 40.96 6.65 26.60
N ASN A 40 40.07 5.67 26.58
CA ASN A 40 40.04 4.67 27.65
C ASN A 40 39.74 3.29 27.09
N ASN A 41 40.73 2.43 27.34
CA ASN A 41 40.88 1.06 26.95
C ASN A 41 39.94 0.18 27.79
N ALA A 42 39.01 -0.51 27.13
CA ALA A 42 38.33 -1.68 27.70
C ALA A 42 38.39 -2.82 26.68
N LYS A 43 39.37 -3.69 26.88
CA LYS A 43 39.62 -4.92 26.13
C LYS A 43 38.45 -5.90 26.30
N VAL A 44 37.45 -5.83 25.43
CA VAL A 44 36.42 -6.88 25.32
C VAL A 44 36.98 -8.03 24.48
N VAL A 45 37.33 -9.13 25.15
CA VAL A 45 37.73 -10.39 24.52
C VAL A 45 36.53 -10.93 23.73
N ARG A 46 36.60 -10.86 22.39
CA ARG A 46 35.64 -11.53 21.50
C ARG A 46 36.10 -12.97 21.25
N LYS A 47 35.27 -13.93 21.65
CA LYS A 47 35.46 -15.36 21.40
C LYS A 47 35.27 -15.64 19.90
N HIS A 48 36.30 -16.17 19.25
CA HIS A 48 36.35 -16.40 17.81
C HIS A 48 35.58 -17.69 17.45
N HIS A 49 34.32 -17.59 17.01
CA HIS A 49 33.53 -18.72 16.47
C HIS A 49 33.41 -18.69 14.93
N GLY A 50 34.28 -17.94 14.25
CA GLY A 50 34.22 -17.68 12.80
C GLY A 50 35.10 -18.55 11.90
N CYS A 51 35.26 -19.84 12.18
CA CYS A 51 35.98 -20.75 11.26
C CYS A 51 35.31 -22.14 11.14
N LEU A 52 34.65 -22.62 12.21
CA LEU A 52 33.99 -23.93 12.21
C LEU A 52 32.80 -24.00 11.24
N TRP A 53 32.06 -22.90 11.07
CA TRP A 53 30.84 -22.86 10.25
C TRP A 53 31.12 -22.90 8.74
N LEU A 54 32.25 -22.32 8.30
CA LEU A 54 32.66 -22.32 6.89
C LEU A 54 33.12 -23.71 6.43
N VAL A 55 33.81 -24.45 7.29
CA VAL A 55 34.20 -25.84 7.02
C VAL A 55 32.96 -26.74 6.90
N LEU A 56 31.94 -26.50 7.74
CA LEU A 56 30.70 -27.29 7.74
C LEU A 56 29.87 -27.04 6.47
N ILE A 57 29.80 -25.80 5.97
CA ILE A 57 29.16 -25.47 4.69
C ILE A 57 29.89 -26.12 3.51
N MET A 58 31.23 -26.10 3.50
CA MET A 58 32.01 -26.74 2.43
C MET A 58 31.80 -28.25 2.38
N ILE A 59 31.68 -28.92 3.53
CA ILE A 59 31.39 -30.36 3.59
C ILE A 59 29.98 -30.64 3.05
N ILE A 60 28.98 -29.82 3.38
CA ILE A 60 27.61 -29.99 2.86
C ILE A 60 27.58 -29.84 1.34
N LEU A 61 28.28 -28.86 0.76
CA LEU A 61 28.34 -28.65 -0.69
C LEU A 61 29.03 -29.82 -1.42
N LEU A 62 30.07 -30.42 -0.83
CA LEU A 62 30.72 -31.62 -1.36
C LEU A 62 29.81 -32.86 -1.28
N LEU A 63 29.01 -32.98 -0.23
CA LEU A 63 28.05 -34.10 -0.09
C LEU A 63 26.88 -33.97 -1.07
N VAL A 64 26.35 -32.77 -1.28
CA VAL A 64 25.26 -32.51 -2.24
C VAL A 64 25.73 -32.69 -3.68
N SER A 65 26.94 -32.23 -4.01
CA SER A 65 27.51 -32.44 -5.35
C SER A 65 27.87 -33.92 -5.60
N GLY A 66 28.40 -34.63 -4.62
CA GLY A 66 28.69 -36.06 -4.72
C GLY A 66 27.43 -36.93 -4.87
N LEU A 67 26.38 -36.63 -4.10
CA LEU A 67 25.10 -37.35 -4.18
C LEU A 67 24.34 -37.04 -5.48
N GLY A 68 24.39 -35.79 -5.94
CA GLY A 68 23.83 -35.39 -7.24
C GLY A 68 24.54 -36.07 -8.41
N TYR A 69 25.87 -36.21 -8.36
CA TYR A 69 26.65 -36.89 -9.39
C TYR A 69 26.39 -38.42 -9.39
N TRP A 70 26.23 -39.03 -8.21
CA TRP A 70 25.87 -40.45 -8.08
C TRP A 70 24.45 -40.77 -8.59
N LEU A 71 23.49 -39.87 -8.38
CA LEU A 71 22.12 -40.00 -8.92
C LEU A 71 22.05 -39.76 -10.43
N TYR A 72 22.93 -38.92 -10.98
CA TYR A 72 23.03 -38.68 -12.41
C TYR A 72 23.59 -39.90 -13.18
N ASP A 73 24.62 -40.56 -12.63
CA ASP A 73 25.28 -41.70 -13.27
C ASP A 73 24.47 -43.02 -13.17
N THR A 74 23.61 -43.15 -12.15
CA THR A 74 22.77 -44.35 -11.96
C THR A 74 21.50 -44.41 -12.82
N GLY A 75 21.29 -43.44 -13.73
CA GLY A 75 20.25 -43.50 -14.77
C GLY A 75 18.81 -43.62 -14.26
N ARG A 76 18.54 -43.19 -13.01
CA ARG A 76 17.24 -43.39 -12.34
C ARG A 76 16.27 -42.22 -12.45
N ILE A 77 16.55 -41.22 -13.30
CA ILE A 77 15.64 -40.09 -13.52
C ILE A 77 15.24 -40.04 -15.01
N ASN A 78 13.95 -40.30 -15.25
CA ASN A 78 13.32 -40.26 -16.56
C ASN A 78 12.71 -38.86 -16.74
N ILE A 79 13.39 -37.96 -17.45
CA ILE A 79 12.84 -36.67 -17.88
C ILE A 79 12.52 -36.79 -19.37
N GLY A 80 11.41 -37.47 -19.65
CA GLY A 80 10.88 -37.64 -20.99
C GLY A 80 9.82 -36.60 -21.32
N GLY A 81 10.13 -35.74 -22.30
CA GLY A 81 9.14 -35.18 -23.22
C GLY A 81 8.78 -33.73 -23.00
N MET A 82 9.26 -32.85 -23.88
CA MET A 82 8.41 -32.09 -24.81
C MET A 82 9.30 -31.30 -25.78
N ASN A 83 9.46 -31.83 -27.00
CA ASN A 83 9.66 -31.01 -28.18
C ASN A 83 8.29 -30.91 -28.85
N THR A 84 7.75 -29.70 -28.98
CA THR A 84 7.03 -29.30 -30.20
C THR A 84 6.88 -27.79 -30.21
N GLU A 85 7.68 -27.20 -31.09
CA GLU A 85 7.49 -25.86 -31.61
C GLU A 85 6.11 -25.77 -32.28
N SER A 86 5.26 -24.88 -31.76
CA SER A 86 4.10 -24.34 -32.45
C SER A 86 4.14 -22.84 -32.27
N LYS A 87 4.57 -22.17 -33.35
CA LYS A 87 4.67 -20.72 -33.50
C LYS A 87 3.26 -20.12 -33.59
N SER A 88 2.85 -19.34 -32.59
CA SER A 88 1.65 -18.48 -32.63
C SER A 88 2.07 -17.05 -32.29
N PRO A 89 1.80 -16.03 -33.13
CA PRO A 89 2.46 -14.73 -33.02
C PRO A 89 1.54 -13.70 -32.35
N HIS A 90 1.34 -13.68 -31.03
CA HIS A 90 0.68 -12.55 -30.37
C HIS A 90 0.86 -12.58 -28.83
N HIS A 91 2.02 -12.20 -28.28
CA HIS A 91 2.05 -11.72 -26.88
C HIS A 91 3.31 -10.93 -26.39
N ASP A 92 4.17 -10.40 -27.27
CA ASP A 92 5.41 -9.70 -26.81
C ASP A 92 5.30 -8.16 -26.77
N SER A 93 4.11 -7.61 -27.05
CA SER A 93 3.92 -6.16 -27.19
C SER A 93 3.74 -5.38 -25.88
N GLU A 94 3.35 -6.03 -24.78
CA GLU A 94 2.91 -5.30 -23.57
C GLU A 94 3.95 -5.30 -22.44
N ALA A 95 4.75 -6.36 -22.31
CA ALA A 95 5.86 -6.38 -21.35
C ALA A 95 7.03 -5.46 -21.76
N SER A 96 7.20 -5.22 -23.08
CA SER A 96 8.25 -4.36 -23.62
C SER A 96 7.88 -2.86 -23.64
N SER A 97 6.59 -2.53 -23.59
CA SER A 97 6.09 -1.14 -23.48
C SER A 97 6.17 -0.62 -22.04
N LEU A 98 5.80 -1.44 -21.04
CA LEU A 98 5.85 -1.06 -19.61
C LEU A 98 7.27 -0.78 -19.11
N LYS A 99 8.28 -1.50 -19.63
CA LYS A 99 9.69 -1.29 -19.25
C LYS A 99 10.30 -0.04 -19.91
N LYS A 100 9.82 0.35 -21.09
CA LYS A 100 10.24 1.58 -21.78
C LYS A 100 9.53 2.85 -21.27
N GLU A 101 8.33 2.71 -20.71
CA GLU A 101 7.54 3.82 -20.16
C GLU A 101 8.04 4.29 -18.78
N ASN A 102 8.44 3.36 -17.92
CA ASN A 102 9.06 3.69 -16.63
C ASN A 102 10.40 4.45 -16.76
N GLU A 103 11.17 4.19 -17.81
CA GLU A 103 12.39 4.96 -18.12
C GLU A 103 12.08 6.38 -18.66
N ARG A 104 10.95 6.58 -19.36
CA ARG A 104 10.53 7.92 -19.83
C ARG A 104 9.97 8.80 -18.70
N LEU A 105 9.33 8.22 -17.69
CA LEU A 105 8.82 8.94 -16.52
C LEU A 105 9.94 9.46 -15.60
N LYS A 106 11.09 8.80 -15.58
CA LYS A 106 12.27 9.26 -14.84
C LYS A 106 12.89 10.53 -15.43
N LYS A 107 12.76 10.74 -16.76
CA LYS A 107 13.28 11.90 -17.49
C LYS A 107 12.35 13.13 -17.52
N THR A 108 11.09 12.98 -17.10
CA THR A 108 10.09 14.08 -17.14
C THR A 108 9.96 14.81 -15.79
N LYS A 109 10.56 14.28 -14.71
CA LYS A 109 10.59 14.93 -13.39
C LYS A 109 11.57 16.11 -13.29
N GLU A 110 12.40 16.35 -14.31
CA GLU A 110 13.39 17.44 -14.31
C GLU A 110 12.93 18.73 -15.03
N SER A 111 11.77 18.75 -15.71
CA SER A 111 11.36 19.94 -16.51
C SER A 111 10.11 20.69 -16.03
N VAL A 112 9.44 20.29 -14.95
CA VAL A 112 8.27 21.03 -14.41
C VAL A 112 8.66 21.82 -13.16
N ALA A 113 9.72 22.62 -13.30
CA ALA A 113 10.13 23.62 -12.34
C ALA A 113 10.16 24.99 -13.04
N ASN A 114 9.00 25.46 -13.50
CA ASN A 114 8.69 26.88 -13.71
C ASN A 114 7.28 27.02 -14.29
N THR A 115 6.32 27.47 -13.50
CA THR A 115 5.54 28.69 -13.76
C THR A 115 4.67 29.00 -12.54
N LYS A 116 4.72 30.28 -12.16
CA LYS A 116 4.38 30.90 -10.89
C LYS A 116 3.04 31.65 -11.01
N SER A 117 2.22 31.58 -9.95
CA SER A 117 1.26 32.56 -9.39
C SER A 117 0.25 33.26 -10.35
N THR A 118 -1.00 33.58 -10.00
CA THR A 118 -1.53 34.39 -8.88
C THR A 118 -3.07 34.40 -9.08
N ASN A 119 -3.94 34.24 -8.08
CA ASN A 119 -4.51 35.35 -7.32
C ASN A 119 -5.35 34.86 -6.13
N LEU A 120 -5.30 35.65 -5.06
CA LEU A 120 -5.94 35.50 -3.75
C LEU A 120 -7.01 36.58 -3.60
N SER A 121 -8.12 36.26 -2.91
CA SER A 121 -8.89 37.10 -1.94
C SER A 121 -10.34 36.56 -1.84
N SER A 122 -10.70 35.80 -0.80
CA SER A 122 -11.18 36.22 0.54
C SER A 122 -12.65 36.65 0.58
N SER A 123 -13.49 35.92 1.34
CA SER A 123 -14.55 36.46 2.19
C SER A 123 -15.04 35.41 3.20
N THR A 124 -15.45 35.91 4.35
CA THR A 124 -15.56 35.28 5.67
C THR A 124 -17.01 35.00 6.05
N ASN A 125 -17.22 33.96 6.86
CA ASN A 125 -18.34 33.61 7.75
C ASN A 125 -19.81 33.73 7.27
N SER A 126 -20.56 32.63 7.42
CA SER A 126 -21.71 32.56 8.35
C SER A 126 -22.17 31.13 8.57
N SER A 127 -22.32 30.77 9.84
CA SER A 127 -23.00 29.57 10.32
C SER A 127 -24.48 29.61 9.96
N SER A 128 -25.04 28.49 9.51
CA SER A 128 -26.46 28.15 9.70
C SER A 128 -26.65 26.65 9.51
N SER A 129 -27.10 26.03 10.60
CA SER A 129 -27.58 24.66 10.68
C SER A 129 -28.80 24.46 9.78
N ALA A 130 -28.79 23.42 8.95
CA ALA A 130 -30.03 22.85 8.42
C ALA A 130 -29.86 21.35 8.17
N THR A 131 -30.76 20.62 8.81
CA THR A 131 -30.91 19.17 8.89
C THR A 131 -31.34 18.56 7.54
N ALA A 132 -30.72 17.43 7.23
CA ALA A 132 -31.16 16.28 6.43
C ALA A 132 -32.10 16.52 5.22
N SER A 133 -31.57 16.27 4.03
CA SER A 133 -32.16 15.36 3.03
C SER A 133 -31.26 15.31 1.79
N THR A 134 -30.30 14.38 1.75
CA THR A 134 -29.59 14.11 0.49
C THR A 134 -30.26 12.96 -0.21
N GLN A 135 -31.03 13.34 -1.21
CA GLN A 135 -31.59 12.49 -2.24
C GLN A 135 -30.51 11.60 -2.85
N THR A 136 -30.80 10.31 -2.92
CA THR A 136 -30.05 9.29 -3.64
C THR A 136 -29.93 9.69 -5.11
N SER A 137 -28.82 10.35 -5.45
CA SER A 137 -28.40 10.50 -6.84
C SER A 137 -27.86 9.14 -7.29
N SER A 138 -28.40 8.61 -8.37
CA SER A 138 -27.89 7.43 -9.05
C SER A 138 -26.39 7.59 -9.31
N ASN A 139 -25.55 6.88 -8.55
CA ASN A 139 -24.10 6.88 -8.71
C ASN A 139 -23.77 6.27 -10.08
N ASP A 140 -23.52 7.13 -11.07
CA ASP A 140 -23.10 6.73 -12.39
C ASP A 140 -21.69 6.10 -12.28
N VAL A 141 -21.62 4.79 -12.51
CA VAL A 141 -20.38 4.01 -12.40
C VAL A 141 -19.41 4.56 -13.43
N THR A 142 -18.32 5.16 -12.97
CA THR A 142 -17.36 5.75 -13.89
C THR A 142 -16.42 4.67 -14.43
N PRO A 143 -16.31 4.48 -15.76
CA PRO A 143 -15.25 3.66 -16.34
C PRO A 143 -13.90 4.34 -16.10
N LEU A 144 -12.96 3.65 -15.45
CA LEU A 144 -11.61 4.15 -15.18
C LEU A 144 -10.59 3.16 -15.74
N SER A 145 -9.57 3.67 -16.44
CA SER A 145 -8.42 2.89 -16.90
C SER A 145 -7.58 2.38 -15.73
N SER A 146 -6.71 1.41 -15.98
CA SER A 146 -5.75 0.93 -14.98
C SER A 146 -4.82 2.04 -14.47
N SER A 147 -4.37 2.95 -15.36
CA SER A 147 -3.52 4.08 -14.98
C SER A 147 -4.27 5.10 -14.12
N GLN A 148 -5.54 5.40 -14.43
CA GLN A 148 -6.39 6.26 -13.61
C GLN A 148 -6.63 5.63 -12.23
N LYS A 149 -6.95 4.33 -12.18
CA LYS A 149 -7.11 3.61 -10.90
C LYS A 149 -5.84 3.66 -10.05
N SER A 150 -4.68 3.41 -10.67
CA SER A 150 -3.38 3.48 -9.98
C SER A 150 -3.07 4.88 -9.44
N ALA A 151 -3.32 5.93 -10.23
CA ALA A 151 -3.12 7.32 -9.81
C ALA A 151 -4.03 7.71 -8.63
N ILE A 152 -5.32 7.37 -8.72
CA ILE A 152 -6.30 7.63 -7.64
C ILE A 152 -5.92 6.85 -6.38
N SER A 153 -5.59 5.56 -6.51
CA SER A 153 -5.19 4.71 -5.38
C SER A 153 -3.96 5.27 -4.67
N SER A 154 -2.92 5.64 -5.42
CA SER A 154 -1.68 6.22 -4.87
C SER A 154 -1.93 7.57 -4.15
N ALA A 155 -2.76 8.43 -4.73
CA ALA A 155 -3.13 9.70 -4.12
C ALA A 155 -3.95 9.50 -2.84
N PHE A 156 -4.93 8.58 -2.86
CA PHE A 156 -5.74 8.26 -1.69
C PHE A 156 -4.88 7.65 -0.57
N THR A 157 -3.95 6.74 -0.89
CA THR A 157 -3.01 6.17 0.09
C THR A 157 -2.14 7.25 0.73
N SER A 158 -1.67 8.23 -0.05
CA SER A 158 -0.89 9.37 0.47
C SER A 158 -1.72 10.24 1.43
N TRP A 159 -2.97 10.53 1.07
CA TRP A 159 -3.92 11.22 1.95
C TRP A 159 -4.20 10.43 3.24
N ALA A 160 -4.42 9.12 3.11
CA ALA A 160 -4.67 8.21 4.22
C ALA A 160 -3.47 8.12 5.17
N ALA A 161 -2.25 8.10 4.63
CA ALA A 161 -1.01 8.09 5.41
C ALA A 161 -0.86 9.33 6.30
N HIS A 162 -1.18 10.51 5.78
CA HIS A 162 -1.17 11.73 6.58
C HIS A 162 -2.19 11.64 7.73
N ARG A 163 -3.37 11.07 7.48
CA ARG A 163 -4.43 10.89 8.50
C ARG A 163 -4.03 9.86 9.55
N ALA A 164 -3.44 8.74 9.13
CA ALA A 164 -2.92 7.70 10.01
C ALA A 164 -1.83 8.26 10.93
N GLN A 165 -0.91 9.06 10.40
CA GLN A 165 0.13 9.74 11.19
C GLN A 165 -0.47 10.63 12.29
N MET A 166 -1.51 11.42 11.97
CA MET A 166 -2.21 12.26 12.96
C MET A 166 -2.97 11.43 14.00
N GLY A 167 -3.52 10.29 13.59
CA GLY A 167 -4.25 9.36 14.45
C GLY A 167 -3.37 8.40 15.26
N ASN A 168 -2.04 8.50 15.15
CA ASN A 168 -1.10 7.55 15.73
C ASN A 168 -1.39 6.09 15.32
N MET A 169 -1.71 5.90 14.04
CA MET A 169 -1.97 4.62 13.38
C MET A 169 -1.03 4.45 12.19
N ALA A 170 -0.80 3.21 11.79
CA ALA A 170 -0.23 2.87 10.50
C ALA A 170 -1.34 2.70 9.45
N VAL A 171 -0.99 2.88 8.19
CA VAL A 171 -1.82 2.54 7.05
C VAL A 171 -0.98 1.87 5.97
N SER A 172 -1.52 0.87 5.31
CA SER A 172 -0.88 0.20 4.17
C SER A 172 -1.87 0.11 3.01
N ASP A 173 -1.36 0.16 1.77
CA ASP A 173 -2.11 -0.13 0.56
C ASP A 173 -2.20 -1.64 0.27
N TRP A 174 -1.63 -2.50 1.12
CA TRP A 174 -1.81 -3.94 1.05
C TRP A 174 -3.18 -4.39 1.61
N TYR A 175 -4.25 -3.85 1.04
CA TYR A 175 -5.63 -4.06 1.49
C TYR A 175 -6.20 -5.42 1.07
N PHE A 176 -5.65 -6.00 0.01
CA PHE A 176 -6.09 -7.26 -0.59
C PHE A 176 -4.91 -8.01 -1.18
N ASP A 177 -4.87 -9.31 -0.92
CA ASP A 177 -3.94 -10.30 -1.46
C ASP A 177 -4.52 -11.69 -1.16
N HIS A 178 -4.27 -12.68 -1.99
CA HIS A 178 -4.84 -14.02 -1.87
C HIS A 178 -3.87 -15.18 -2.18
N GLY A 179 -2.57 -14.91 -2.33
CA GLY A 179 -1.61 -15.95 -2.73
C GLY A 179 -2.05 -16.66 -4.03
N SER A 180 -1.86 -17.98 -4.11
CA SER A 180 -2.20 -18.78 -5.32
C SER A 180 -3.65 -19.29 -5.36
N ALA A 181 -4.59 -18.61 -4.71
CA ALA A 181 -5.97 -19.10 -4.57
C ALA A 181 -6.87 -18.77 -5.78
N GLY A 182 -7.15 -19.80 -6.59
CA GLY A 182 -8.25 -19.89 -7.56
C GLY A 182 -8.11 -19.05 -8.84
N ASP A 183 -8.82 -19.48 -9.88
CA ASP A 183 -8.84 -18.80 -11.20
C ASP A 183 -10.11 -17.93 -11.37
N SER A 184 -10.96 -17.89 -10.34
CA SER A 184 -12.17 -17.07 -10.30
C SER A 184 -11.92 -15.63 -9.87
N ASP A 185 -12.81 -14.72 -10.27
CA ASP A 185 -12.78 -13.32 -9.87
C ASP A 185 -12.93 -13.14 -8.36
N TRP A 186 -12.19 -12.18 -7.81
CA TRP A 186 -12.26 -11.83 -6.39
C TRP A 186 -13.16 -10.63 -6.16
N VAL A 187 -14.02 -10.74 -5.16
CA VAL A 187 -15.06 -9.76 -4.87
C VAL A 187 -15.12 -9.42 -3.39
N ALA A 188 -15.60 -8.22 -3.10
CA ALA A 188 -16.12 -7.84 -1.79
C ALA A 188 -17.65 -7.75 -1.86
N MET A 189 -18.32 -8.20 -0.80
CA MET A 189 -19.75 -7.97 -0.62
C MET A 189 -19.95 -6.60 0.02
N THR A 190 -20.82 -5.77 -0.57
CA THR A 190 -21.19 -4.46 -0.02
C THR A 190 -22.71 -4.27 0.01
N SER A 191 -23.18 -3.22 0.69
CA SER A 191 -24.60 -2.82 0.64
C SER A 191 -25.11 -2.46 -0.76
N ASP A 192 -24.22 -2.08 -1.67
CA ASP A 192 -24.56 -1.70 -3.05
C ASP A 192 -24.31 -2.83 -4.06
N GLY A 193 -23.99 -4.03 -3.56
CA GLY A 193 -23.72 -5.23 -4.36
C GLY A 193 -22.24 -5.64 -4.36
N LYS A 194 -21.89 -6.52 -5.30
CA LYS A 194 -20.52 -7.04 -5.42
C LYS A 194 -19.60 -5.97 -6.02
N VAL A 195 -18.48 -5.72 -5.36
CA VAL A 195 -17.37 -4.95 -5.90
C VAL A 195 -16.31 -5.91 -6.41
N LEU A 196 -15.98 -5.85 -7.70
CA LEU A 196 -14.89 -6.63 -8.27
C LEU A 196 -13.54 -6.04 -7.84
N VAL A 197 -12.72 -6.85 -7.17
CA VAL A 197 -11.41 -6.45 -6.62
C VAL A 197 -10.28 -6.94 -7.51
N GLN A 198 -10.41 -8.13 -8.08
CA GLN A 198 -9.51 -8.65 -9.11
C GLN A 198 -10.31 -9.40 -10.18
N ASP A 199 -10.04 -9.03 -11.43
CA ASP A 199 -10.60 -9.66 -12.62
C ASP A 199 -9.66 -10.76 -13.11
N ASN A 200 -10.10 -12.02 -13.00
CA ASN A 200 -9.44 -13.20 -13.56
C ASN A 200 -10.19 -13.71 -14.81
N GLY A 201 -11.20 -12.96 -15.30
CA GLY A 201 -12.00 -13.33 -16.46
C GLY A 201 -13.15 -14.29 -16.16
N ASN A 202 -13.38 -14.65 -14.88
CA ASN A 202 -14.32 -15.70 -14.49
C ASN A 202 -15.23 -15.22 -13.34
N PRO A 203 -16.40 -14.63 -13.65
CA PRO A 203 -17.03 -14.49 -14.98
C PRO A 203 -16.51 -13.30 -15.83
N GLY A 204 -15.67 -12.43 -15.27
CA GLY A 204 -15.07 -11.27 -15.93
C GLY A 204 -15.74 -9.95 -15.58
N SER A 205 -15.00 -8.84 -15.70
CA SER A 205 -15.43 -7.50 -15.27
C SER A 205 -16.76 -6.99 -15.83
N ALA A 206 -17.18 -7.44 -17.01
CA ALA A 206 -18.48 -7.08 -17.60
C ALA A 206 -19.68 -7.50 -16.72
N ASN A 207 -19.50 -8.46 -15.82
CA ASN A 207 -20.53 -8.95 -14.91
C ASN A 207 -20.62 -8.15 -13.60
N TYR A 208 -19.76 -7.15 -13.43
CA TYR A 208 -19.67 -6.36 -12.21
C TYR A 208 -19.91 -4.89 -12.48
N LYS A 209 -21.00 -4.38 -11.90
CA LYS A 209 -21.34 -2.96 -11.99
C LYS A 209 -20.34 -2.09 -11.24
N ILE A 210 -19.74 -2.59 -10.15
CA ILE A 210 -18.82 -1.83 -9.31
C ILE A 210 -17.48 -2.53 -9.33
N GLN A 211 -16.42 -1.76 -9.54
CA GLN A 211 -15.04 -2.24 -9.53
C GLN A 211 -14.23 -1.44 -8.51
N ALA A 212 -13.28 -2.12 -7.87
CA ALA A 212 -12.31 -1.50 -7.01
C ALA A 212 -11.38 -0.60 -7.84
N ILE A 213 -11.09 0.57 -7.29
CA ILE A 213 -9.99 1.45 -7.68
C ILE A 213 -8.72 1.04 -6.90
N GLY A 214 -8.88 0.66 -5.65
CA GLY A 214 -7.82 0.31 -4.71
C GLY A 214 -8.38 0.19 -3.29
N GLY A 215 -7.51 0.26 -2.30
CA GLY A 215 -7.91 0.20 -0.90
C GLY A 215 -6.74 0.44 0.04
N VAL A 216 -7.06 0.63 1.31
CA VAL A 216 -6.08 0.79 2.38
C VAL A 216 -6.53 0.07 3.64
N VAL A 217 -5.60 -0.31 4.50
CA VAL A 217 -5.88 -0.88 5.82
C VAL A 217 -5.23 -0.05 6.92
N PHE A 218 -6.02 0.43 7.87
CA PHE A 218 -5.58 1.19 9.05
C PHE A 218 -5.48 0.28 10.27
N TYR A 219 -4.39 0.39 11.01
CA TYR A 219 -4.13 -0.46 12.17
C TYR A 219 -3.11 0.18 13.14
N SER A 220 -2.91 -0.46 14.30
CA SER A 220 -1.77 -0.16 15.16
C SER A 220 -0.60 -1.08 14.81
N ALA A 221 0.55 -0.53 14.43
CA ALA A 221 1.74 -1.31 14.12
C ALA A 221 2.44 -1.83 15.37
N LYS A 222 3.07 -3.01 15.29
CA LYS A 222 3.81 -3.64 16.39
C LYS A 222 5.10 -2.89 16.71
N ASP A 223 5.75 -2.35 15.69
CA ASP A 223 7.00 -1.60 15.78
C ASP A 223 6.80 -0.11 16.13
N GLY A 224 5.54 0.33 16.30
CA GLY A 224 5.20 1.72 16.55
C GLY A 224 5.17 2.61 15.30
N THR A 225 5.27 2.03 14.10
CA THR A 225 5.10 2.75 12.83
C THR A 225 3.76 3.49 12.81
N THR A 226 3.81 4.73 12.33
CA THR A 226 2.64 5.57 12.09
C THR A 226 2.76 6.20 10.70
N GLY A 227 1.63 6.54 10.09
CA GLY A 227 1.61 6.94 8.69
C GLY A 227 1.72 5.73 7.75
N LEU A 228 2.37 5.90 6.61
CA LEU A 228 2.48 4.84 5.60
C LEU A 228 3.41 3.73 6.10
N ASP A 229 2.91 2.50 6.11
CA ASP A 229 3.69 1.28 6.29
C ASP A 229 3.78 0.54 4.95
N SER A 230 4.91 0.72 4.26
CA SER A 230 5.25 0.01 3.03
C SER A 230 5.86 -1.38 3.27
N GLY A 231 6.04 -1.77 4.53
CA GLY A 231 6.67 -3.03 4.93
C GLY A 231 5.68 -4.10 5.38
N LEU A 232 4.37 -3.81 5.44
CA LEU A 232 3.37 -4.78 5.90
C LEU A 232 3.35 -6.06 5.05
N ASN A 233 3.63 -5.92 3.74
CA ASN A 233 3.71 -7.02 2.77
C ASN A 233 5.11 -7.68 2.69
N SER A 234 6.02 -7.39 3.61
CA SER A 234 7.39 -7.92 3.56
C SER A 234 7.50 -9.41 3.94
N GLY A 235 6.46 -9.96 4.57
CA GLY A 235 6.36 -11.38 4.90
C GLY A 235 5.84 -12.23 3.74
N SER A 236 5.66 -13.52 4.01
CA SER A 236 4.92 -14.42 3.13
C SER A 236 3.42 -14.11 3.15
N ASN A 237 2.68 -14.63 2.16
CA ASN A 237 1.21 -14.57 2.19
C ASN A 237 0.63 -15.24 3.46
N ALA A 238 1.33 -16.23 4.02
CA ALA A 238 0.94 -16.91 5.27
C ALA A 238 1.15 -16.03 6.51
N ASP A 239 2.19 -15.19 6.52
CA ASP A 239 2.39 -14.21 7.59
C ASP A 239 1.28 -13.16 7.56
N GLY A 240 0.85 -12.76 6.36
CA GLY A 240 -0.24 -11.81 6.17
C GLY A 240 -0.01 -10.54 6.96
N TYR A 241 -1.08 -10.01 7.56
CA TYR A 241 -0.99 -8.83 8.40
C TYR A 241 -0.20 -9.04 9.68
N SER A 242 -0.01 -10.28 10.15
CA SER A 242 0.71 -10.52 11.39
C SER A 242 2.19 -10.09 11.33
N THR A 243 2.75 -9.83 10.14
CA THR A 243 4.09 -9.26 9.94
C THR A 243 4.33 -8.00 10.77
N ASN A 244 3.41 -7.03 10.74
CA ASN A 244 3.55 -5.79 11.52
C ASN A 244 2.25 -5.29 12.18
N MET A 245 1.11 -5.94 11.96
CA MET A 245 -0.17 -5.50 12.52
C MET A 245 -0.40 -6.03 13.94
N SER A 246 -0.74 -5.14 14.87
CA SER A 246 -1.25 -5.51 16.19
C SER A 246 -2.76 -5.68 16.16
N PHE A 247 -3.23 -6.91 16.41
CA PHE A 247 -4.67 -7.22 16.52
C PHE A 247 -5.29 -6.78 17.85
N SER A 248 -4.52 -6.23 18.80
CA SER A 248 -5.06 -5.75 20.09
C SER A 248 -5.91 -4.48 19.99
N LYS A 249 -5.94 -3.85 18.81
CA LYS A 249 -6.70 -2.65 18.51
C LYS A 249 -7.59 -2.89 17.28
N PRO A 250 -8.69 -2.13 17.12
CA PRO A 250 -9.54 -2.28 15.95
C PRO A 250 -8.77 -1.97 14.66
N ILE A 251 -9.17 -2.65 13.58
CA ILE A 251 -8.62 -2.48 12.23
C ILE A 251 -9.74 -1.96 11.33
N SER A 252 -9.39 -1.14 10.35
CA SER A 252 -10.34 -0.64 9.35
C SER A 252 -9.78 -0.82 7.95
N LYS A 253 -10.46 -1.61 7.13
CA LYS A 253 -10.13 -1.77 5.70
C LYS A 253 -11.04 -0.88 4.89
N TYR A 254 -10.48 0.03 4.10
CA TYR A 254 -11.21 0.84 3.14
C TYR A 254 -11.07 0.23 1.75
N LEU A 255 -12.20 0.08 1.07
CA LEU A 255 -12.30 -0.33 -0.32
C LEU A 255 -12.80 0.85 -1.14
N LEU A 256 -11.98 1.32 -2.08
CA LEU A 256 -12.28 2.46 -2.93
C LEU A 256 -12.98 1.95 -4.18
N ALA A 257 -14.23 2.35 -4.41
CA ALA A 257 -15.01 1.87 -5.55
C ALA A 257 -15.21 2.95 -6.62
N ASN A 258 -15.30 2.53 -7.88
CA ASN A 258 -15.47 3.41 -9.05
C ASN A 258 -16.84 4.08 -9.17
N ASN A 259 -17.79 3.74 -8.28
CA ASN A 259 -19.03 4.48 -8.07
C ASN A 259 -18.84 5.68 -7.12
N GLY A 260 -17.60 5.97 -6.68
CA GLY A 260 -17.27 7.10 -5.82
C GLY A 260 -17.58 6.88 -4.34
N VAL A 261 -17.79 5.62 -3.93
CA VAL A 261 -18.05 5.25 -2.54
C VAL A 261 -16.80 4.62 -1.94
N VAL A 262 -16.43 5.08 -0.75
CA VAL A 262 -15.51 4.35 0.13
C VAL A 262 -16.36 3.39 0.96
N TYR A 263 -16.13 2.09 0.78
CA TYR A 263 -16.67 1.09 1.69
C TYR A 263 -15.66 0.76 2.79
N GLU A 264 -16.14 0.37 3.96
CA GLU A 264 -15.34 0.09 5.13
C GLU A 264 -15.75 -1.25 5.75
N LEU A 265 -14.74 -2.06 6.03
CA LEU A 265 -14.85 -3.21 6.91
C LEU A 265 -14.13 -2.89 8.22
N LYS A 266 -14.89 -2.86 9.32
CA LYS A 266 -14.37 -2.69 10.67
C LYS A 266 -14.17 -4.06 11.30
N ILE A 267 -12.97 -4.30 11.82
CA ILE A 267 -12.59 -5.52 12.49
C ILE A 267 -12.31 -5.18 13.95
N SER A 268 -12.99 -5.87 14.86
CA SER A 268 -12.92 -5.61 16.30
C SER A 268 -11.54 -5.88 16.88
N ALA A 269 -11.22 -5.19 17.96
CA ALA A 269 -10.02 -5.50 18.75
C ALA A 269 -10.04 -6.95 19.24
N GLY A 270 -8.91 -7.63 19.13
CA GLY A 270 -8.73 -9.04 19.46
C GLY A 270 -9.06 -10.01 18.31
N THR A 271 -9.61 -9.51 17.19
CA THR A 271 -9.91 -10.33 16.02
C THR A 271 -8.74 -10.31 15.04
N SER A 272 -8.22 -11.49 14.69
CA SER A 272 -7.22 -11.63 13.63
C SER A 272 -7.77 -11.20 12.28
N ALA A 273 -6.92 -10.63 11.43
CA ALA A 273 -7.27 -10.23 10.07
C ALA A 273 -6.15 -10.64 9.10
N SER A 274 -6.53 -10.85 7.85
CA SER A 274 -5.63 -11.14 6.74
C SER A 274 -5.96 -10.23 5.53
N PRO A 275 -5.09 -10.22 4.51
CA PRO A 275 -5.41 -9.58 3.24
C PRO A 275 -6.73 -10.08 2.60
N THR A 276 -7.10 -11.35 2.79
CA THR A 276 -8.37 -11.94 2.31
C THR A 276 -9.59 -11.67 3.19
N THR A 277 -9.43 -11.14 4.42
CA THR A 277 -10.56 -10.78 5.28
C THR A 277 -11.48 -9.78 4.60
N GLY A 278 -12.75 -10.16 4.43
CA GLY A 278 -13.79 -9.40 3.72
C GLY A 278 -13.93 -9.72 2.23
N PHE A 279 -13.10 -10.62 1.69
CA PHE A 279 -13.05 -10.93 0.27
C PHE A 279 -13.26 -12.42 0.01
N THR A 280 -13.91 -12.72 -1.11
CA THR A 280 -14.10 -14.10 -1.57
C THR A 280 -14.04 -14.20 -3.08
N ASN A 281 -13.81 -15.39 -3.62
CA ASN A 281 -13.90 -15.67 -5.05
C ASN A 281 -15.11 -16.56 -5.39
N GLY A 282 -15.33 -16.79 -6.68
CA GLY A 282 -16.40 -17.67 -7.18
C GLY A 282 -16.35 -19.13 -6.69
N GLU A 283 -15.21 -19.57 -6.17
CA GLU A 283 -14.96 -20.92 -5.65
C GLU A 283 -15.12 -21.01 -4.12
N GLY A 284 -15.45 -19.90 -3.45
CA GLY A 284 -15.61 -19.84 -2.00
C GLY A 284 -14.28 -19.74 -1.23
N ALA A 285 -13.16 -19.48 -1.90
CA ALA A 285 -11.91 -19.13 -1.24
C ALA A 285 -12.01 -17.75 -0.57
N GLY A 286 -11.15 -17.50 0.43
CA GLY A 286 -11.09 -16.24 1.19
C GLY A 286 -11.88 -16.26 2.49
N ASP A 287 -12.17 -15.06 3.01
CA ASP A 287 -12.94 -14.82 4.24
C ASP A 287 -14.01 -13.75 3.95
N GLY A 288 -14.89 -14.06 2.99
CA GLY A 288 -15.95 -13.17 2.50
C GLY A 288 -17.24 -13.18 3.33
N ASN A 289 -17.22 -13.73 4.54
CA ASN A 289 -18.40 -13.80 5.41
C ASN A 289 -18.80 -12.41 5.96
N GLN A 290 -17.94 -11.42 5.75
CA GLN A 290 -18.11 -10.06 6.22
C GLN A 290 -18.52 -9.15 5.05
N THR A 291 -19.49 -8.30 5.30
CA THR A 291 -19.97 -7.31 4.33
C THR A 291 -19.36 -5.95 4.64
N PHE A 292 -18.69 -5.36 3.66
CA PHE A 292 -18.25 -3.98 3.71
C PHE A 292 -19.46 -3.04 3.71
N GLN A 293 -19.46 -2.06 4.61
CA GLN A 293 -20.54 -1.07 4.70
C GLN A 293 -20.08 0.26 4.10
N VAL A 294 -20.99 1.14 3.72
CA VAL A 294 -20.60 2.52 3.35
C VAL A 294 -19.85 3.16 4.52
N SER A 295 -18.63 3.65 4.28
CA SER A 295 -17.85 4.28 5.34
C SER A 295 -18.52 5.56 5.80
N GLN A 296 -18.54 5.75 7.12
CA GLN A 296 -19.03 6.97 7.75
C GLN A 296 -17.95 8.08 7.83
N ASP A 297 -16.73 7.81 7.34
CA ASP A 297 -15.70 8.84 7.21
C ASP A 297 -16.03 9.76 6.02
N SER A 298 -16.76 10.83 6.30
CA SER A 298 -17.11 11.85 5.30
C SER A 298 -15.91 12.44 4.56
N ALA A 299 -14.74 12.52 5.19
CA ALA A 299 -13.55 13.04 4.55
C ALA A 299 -12.90 12.01 3.61
N ALA A 300 -12.95 10.71 3.94
CA ALA A 300 -12.60 9.65 2.99
C ALA A 300 -13.53 9.65 1.77
N GLN A 301 -14.84 9.78 2.00
CA GLN A 301 -15.82 9.87 0.92
C GLN A 301 -15.56 11.06 -0.02
N ASN A 302 -15.30 12.24 0.56
CA ASN A 302 -15.02 13.44 -0.22
C ASN A 302 -13.70 13.35 -0.98
N GLU A 303 -12.66 12.81 -0.35
CA GLU A 303 -11.35 12.62 -0.99
C GLU A 303 -11.47 11.72 -2.23
N LEU A 304 -12.11 10.55 -2.11
CA LEU A 304 -12.25 9.64 -3.24
C LEU A 304 -13.02 10.30 -4.40
N LYS A 305 -14.13 10.98 -4.12
CA LYS A 305 -14.91 11.68 -5.15
C LYS A 305 -14.09 12.76 -5.84
N GLN A 306 -13.32 13.54 -5.07
CA GLN A 306 -12.42 14.55 -5.61
C GLN A 306 -11.37 13.92 -6.52
N LEU A 307 -10.66 12.88 -6.06
CA LEU A 307 -9.63 12.21 -6.85
C LEU A 307 -10.19 11.60 -8.13
N ILE A 308 -11.37 10.98 -8.08
CA ILE A 308 -12.05 10.47 -9.29
C ILE A 308 -12.31 11.62 -10.25
N SER A 309 -12.91 12.73 -9.80
CA SER A 309 -13.22 13.87 -10.68
C SER A 309 -11.99 14.52 -11.32
N GLN A 310 -10.84 14.51 -10.65
CA GLN A 310 -9.59 15.07 -11.14
C GLN A 310 -8.86 14.16 -12.15
N ASN A 311 -9.16 12.87 -12.16
CA ASN A 311 -8.49 11.87 -12.98
C ASN A 311 -9.41 11.29 -14.06
N LYS A 312 -10.58 11.89 -14.32
CA LYS A 312 -11.43 11.56 -15.47
C LYS A 312 -10.87 12.14 -16.77
#